data_AF-A0A842KY60-F1
#
_entry.id   AF-A0A842KY60-F1
#
_cell.length_a   1.000
_cell.length_b   1.000
_cell.length_c   1.000
_cell.angle_alpha   90.00
_cell.angle_beta   90.00
_cell.angle_gamma   90.00
#
_symmetry.space_group_name_H-M   'P 1'
#
loop_
_entity.id
_entity.type
_entity.pdbx_description
1 polymer ?
#
loop_
_entity_poly.entity_id
_entity_poly.type
_entity_poly.pdbx_seq_one_letter_code
_entity_poly.pdbx_strand_id
1 'polypeptide(L)'
;MRCAIYIRVSTEEQANKEISSLDAQQDLLESYIKNHNYQLVAIYREEGLSGTNIKNRPQLKQLLLDAKLRKFDIMLVTDLDRISRNLRDFLNIWQVFKENGIKFIAINQNIDTSTIVGEALVQQLMVFAELESKMNKQRAEQKRKFEITKKGKWYGGTVPIGFDYDRKAKKLIPNK
;
A
#
# COMPACT_ATOMS: atom_id res chain seq x y z
N MET A 1 -23.58 -11.91 -3.64
CA MET A 1 -22.65 -10.78 -3.89
C MET A 1 -21.69 -11.19 -5.00
N ARG A 2 -21.26 -10.24 -5.85
CA ARG A 2 -20.30 -10.50 -6.94
C ARG A 2 -18.89 -10.42 -6.39
N CYS A 3 -18.07 -11.43 -6.63
CA CYS A 3 -16.69 -11.46 -6.17
C CYS A 3 -15.70 -11.60 -7.32
N ALA A 4 -14.52 -11.06 -7.11
CA ALA A 4 -13.38 -11.28 -7.96
C ALA A 4 -12.19 -11.76 -7.13
N ILE A 5 -11.30 -12.52 -7.75
CA ILE A 5 -10.12 -13.08 -7.10
C ILE A 5 -8.84 -12.54 -7.74
N TYR A 6 -7.82 -12.32 -6.94
CA TYR A 6 -6.47 -11.98 -7.41
C TYR A 6 -5.47 -13.04 -6.97
N ILE A 7 -4.85 -13.70 -7.94
CA ILE A 7 -3.85 -14.76 -7.72
C ILE A 7 -2.53 -14.37 -8.38
N ARG A 8 -1.42 -14.71 -7.72
CA ARG A 8 -0.08 -14.34 -8.19
C ARG A 8 0.95 -15.36 -7.77
N VAL A 9 1.94 -15.57 -8.63
CA VAL A 9 3.19 -16.28 -8.31
C VAL A 9 4.39 -15.46 -8.75
N SER A 10 5.48 -15.57 -7.99
CA SER A 10 6.81 -15.13 -8.42
C SER A 10 7.53 -16.20 -9.24
N THR A 11 8.58 -15.82 -9.97
CA THR A 11 9.42 -16.75 -10.73
C THR A 11 10.09 -17.81 -9.86
N GLU A 12 10.39 -17.51 -8.60
CA GLU A 12 10.94 -18.47 -7.63
C GLU A 12 9.85 -19.45 -7.13
N GLU A 13 8.63 -18.98 -6.92
CA GLU A 13 7.49 -19.84 -6.54
C GLU A 13 7.04 -20.75 -7.70
N GLN A 14 7.21 -20.32 -8.96
CA GLN A 14 6.98 -21.17 -10.13
C GLN A 14 7.95 -22.36 -10.20
N ALA A 15 9.16 -22.22 -9.65
CA ALA A 15 10.16 -23.29 -9.61
C ALA A 15 9.79 -24.38 -8.59
N ASN A 16 9.11 -24.02 -7.50
CA ASN A 16 8.67 -24.93 -6.43
C ASN A 16 7.18 -25.26 -6.59
N LYS A 17 6.88 -26.14 -7.55
CA LYS A 17 5.55 -26.41 -8.14
C LYS A 17 4.42 -26.93 -7.22
N GLU A 18 4.66 -27.24 -5.94
CA GLU A 18 3.71 -28.10 -5.21
C GLU A 18 2.79 -27.39 -4.20
N ILE A 19 3.11 -26.19 -3.67
CA ILE A 19 2.32 -25.56 -2.59
C ILE A 19 1.89 -24.11 -2.90
N SER A 20 2.60 -23.39 -3.77
CA SER A 20 2.32 -21.98 -4.09
C SER A 20 1.76 -21.80 -5.51
N SER A 21 1.28 -22.88 -6.16
CA SER A 21 0.77 -22.78 -7.55
C SER A 21 -0.44 -21.87 -7.65
N LEU A 22 -0.62 -21.25 -8.82
CA LEU A 22 -1.78 -20.41 -9.10
C LEU A 22 -3.09 -21.19 -8.98
N ASP A 23 -3.05 -22.47 -9.37
CA ASP A 23 -4.21 -23.34 -9.37
C ASP A 23 -4.63 -23.68 -7.93
N ALA A 24 -3.69 -23.97 -7.02
CA ALA A 24 -4.01 -24.18 -5.61
C ALA A 24 -4.61 -22.92 -4.94
N GLN A 25 -4.13 -21.73 -5.33
CA GLN A 25 -4.72 -20.48 -4.86
C GLN A 25 -6.15 -20.30 -5.38
N GLN A 26 -6.38 -20.61 -6.66
CA GLN A 26 -7.69 -20.53 -7.28
C GLN A 26 -8.67 -21.51 -6.63
N ASP A 27 -8.30 -22.78 -6.45
CA ASP A 27 -9.13 -23.81 -5.82
C ASP A 27 -9.56 -23.42 -4.40
N LEU A 28 -8.63 -22.86 -3.60
CA LEU A 28 -8.92 -22.37 -2.26
C LEU A 28 -9.94 -21.23 -2.28
N LEU A 29 -9.75 -20.26 -3.19
CA LEU A 29 -10.62 -19.10 -3.31
C LEU A 29 -12.00 -19.48 -3.84
N GLU A 30 -12.08 -20.36 -4.84
CA GLU A 30 -13.35 -20.88 -5.37
C GLU A 30 -14.11 -21.68 -4.31
N SER A 31 -13.41 -22.48 -3.50
CA SER A 31 -14.01 -23.19 -2.36
C SER A 31 -14.59 -22.21 -1.34
N TYR A 32 -13.86 -21.15 -1.00
CA TYR A 32 -14.34 -20.09 -0.12
C TYR A 32 -15.59 -19.39 -0.70
N ILE A 33 -15.56 -19.04 -1.98
CA ILE A 33 -16.67 -18.41 -2.71
C ILE A 33 -17.93 -19.28 -2.66
N LYS A 34 -17.78 -20.58 -2.91
CA LYS A 34 -18.89 -21.55 -2.86
C LYS A 34 -19.49 -21.64 -1.46
N ASN A 35 -18.65 -21.72 -0.43
CA ASN A 35 -19.11 -21.81 0.96
C ASN A 35 -19.87 -20.56 1.43
N HIS A 36 -19.60 -19.40 0.84
CA HIS A 36 -20.25 -18.13 1.17
C HIS A 36 -21.35 -17.71 0.18
N ASN A 37 -21.71 -18.56 -0.79
CA ASN A 37 -22.68 -18.26 -1.84
C ASN A 37 -22.38 -16.96 -2.62
N TYR A 38 -21.10 -16.71 -2.89
CA TYR A 38 -20.68 -15.59 -3.74
C TYR A 38 -20.66 -16.00 -5.22
N GLN A 39 -20.80 -15.02 -6.11
CA GLN A 39 -20.74 -15.23 -7.56
C GLN A 39 -19.40 -14.74 -8.10
N LEU A 40 -18.55 -15.66 -8.55
CA LEU A 40 -17.28 -15.31 -9.19
C LEU A 40 -17.53 -14.64 -10.54
N VAL A 41 -17.10 -13.39 -10.69
CA VAL A 41 -17.27 -12.59 -11.93
C VAL A 41 -15.97 -12.25 -12.63
N ALA A 42 -14.81 -12.36 -11.96
CA ALA A 42 -13.50 -12.13 -12.55
C ALA A 42 -12.37 -12.86 -11.82
N ILE A 43 -11.39 -13.33 -12.57
CA ILE A 43 -10.13 -13.91 -12.07
C ILE A 43 -8.99 -13.07 -12.65
N TYR A 44 -8.20 -12.44 -11.77
CA TYR A 44 -7.02 -11.68 -12.15
C TYR A 44 -5.77 -12.51 -11.84
N ARG A 45 -5.20 -13.13 -12.87
CA ARG A 45 -4.10 -14.09 -12.76
C ARG A 45 -2.77 -13.50 -13.20
N GLU A 46 -1.93 -13.17 -12.24
CA GLU A 46 -0.63 -12.54 -12.49
C GLU A 46 0.51 -13.57 -12.52
N GLU A 47 0.97 -13.91 -13.71
CA GLU A 47 2.09 -14.83 -13.94
C GLU A 47 3.40 -14.04 -14.02
N GLY A 48 4.46 -14.52 -13.36
CA GLY A 48 5.66 -13.75 -13.08
C GLY A 48 6.36 -13.14 -14.30
N LEU A 49 6.46 -11.81 -14.33
CA LEU A 49 7.58 -11.11 -14.95
C LEU A 49 8.45 -10.56 -13.82
N SER A 50 9.75 -10.84 -13.90
CA SER A 50 10.75 -10.38 -12.93
C SER A 50 10.61 -8.87 -12.65
N GLY A 51 10.71 -8.52 -11.36
CA GLY A 51 10.76 -7.12 -10.91
C GLY A 51 9.61 -6.74 -9.98
N THR A 52 9.99 -6.31 -8.78
CA THR A 52 9.22 -5.75 -7.66
C THR A 52 8.36 -4.52 -7.96
N ASN A 53 8.06 -4.23 -9.24
CA ASN A 53 7.50 -2.96 -9.67
C ASN A 53 6.02 -3.10 -10.09
N ILE A 54 5.13 -2.29 -9.51
CA ILE A 54 3.69 -2.22 -9.86
C ILE A 54 3.49 -1.93 -11.36
N LYS A 55 4.48 -1.31 -12.02
CA LYS A 55 4.49 -1.12 -13.49
C LYS A 55 4.36 -2.44 -14.27
N ASN A 56 4.82 -3.55 -13.70
CA ASN A 56 4.84 -4.88 -14.31
C ASN A 56 3.66 -5.78 -13.86
N ARG A 57 2.57 -5.20 -13.32
CA ARG A 57 1.39 -5.93 -12.83
C ARG A 57 0.13 -5.56 -13.61
N PRO A 58 0.01 -5.96 -14.90
CA PRO A 58 -1.14 -5.62 -15.73
C PRO A 58 -2.47 -6.10 -15.11
N GLN A 59 -2.50 -7.26 -14.47
CA GLN A 59 -3.73 -7.78 -13.89
C GLN A 59 -4.16 -6.99 -12.66
N LEU A 60 -3.22 -6.54 -11.83
CA LEU A 60 -3.54 -5.63 -10.74
C LEU A 60 -4.09 -4.29 -11.24
N LYS A 61 -3.53 -3.74 -12.33
CA LYS A 61 -4.04 -2.49 -12.92
C LYS A 61 -5.47 -2.66 -13.44
N GLN A 62 -5.73 -3.76 -14.14
CA GLN A 62 -7.07 -4.08 -14.63
C GLN A 62 -8.07 -4.25 -13.48
N LEU A 63 -7.68 -4.99 -12.44
CA LEU A 63 -8.45 -5.14 -11.21
C LEU A 63 -8.83 -3.78 -10.61
N LEU A 64 -7.88 -2.86 -10.46
CA LEU A 64 -8.14 -1.53 -9.89
C LEU A 64 -9.07 -0.69 -10.77
N LEU A 65 -8.99 -0.84 -12.09
CA LEU A 65 -9.91 -0.18 -13.02
C LEU A 65 -11.33 -0.75 -12.89
N ASP A 66 -11.46 -2.08 -12.86
CA ASP A 66 -12.73 -2.76 -12.70
C ASP A 66 -13.35 -2.52 -11.31
N ALA A 67 -12.52 -2.30 -10.29
CA ALA A 67 -12.93 -1.85 -8.96
C ALA A 67 -13.57 -0.46 -9.01
N LYS A 68 -12.93 0.50 -9.69
CA LYS A 68 -13.48 1.86 -9.88
C LYS A 68 -14.78 1.87 -10.68
N LEU A 69 -14.92 0.93 -11.61
CA LEU A 69 -16.16 0.70 -12.37
C LEU A 69 -17.19 -0.14 -11.62
N ARG A 70 -16.89 -0.56 -10.37
CA ARG A 70 -17.77 -1.37 -9.51
C ARG A 70 -18.29 -2.64 -10.19
N LYS A 71 -17.42 -3.33 -10.95
CA LYS A 71 -17.77 -4.58 -11.63
C LYS A 71 -17.95 -5.77 -10.67
N PHE A 72 -17.46 -5.66 -9.44
CA PHE A 72 -17.59 -6.64 -8.37
C PHE A 72 -17.75 -5.91 -7.03
N ASP A 73 -18.20 -6.65 -6.01
CA ASP A 73 -18.48 -6.14 -4.66
C ASP A 73 -17.44 -6.63 -3.63
N ILE A 74 -16.76 -7.75 -3.91
CA ILE A 74 -15.76 -8.37 -3.03
C ILE A 74 -14.49 -8.69 -3.82
N MET A 75 -13.32 -8.33 -3.28
CA MET A 75 -12.01 -8.77 -3.74
C MET A 75 -11.41 -9.79 -2.76
N LEU A 76 -11.09 -10.99 -3.25
CA LEU A 76 -10.48 -12.04 -2.44
C LEU A 76 -9.05 -12.36 -2.88
N VAL A 77 -8.21 -12.64 -1.89
CA VAL A 77 -6.87 -13.21 -2.05
C VAL A 77 -6.59 -14.28 -1.01
N THR A 78 -5.64 -15.18 -1.29
CA THR A 78 -5.18 -16.14 -0.28
C THR A 78 -4.42 -15.44 0.83
N ASP A 79 -3.49 -14.55 0.43
CA ASP A 79 -2.59 -13.83 1.31
C ASP A 79 -2.47 -12.35 0.91
N LEU A 80 -2.25 -11.48 1.89
CA LEU A 80 -1.94 -10.07 1.66
C LEU A 80 -0.77 -9.87 0.68
N ASP A 81 0.27 -10.71 0.77
CA ASP A 81 1.45 -10.65 -0.08
C ASP A 81 1.18 -10.94 -1.56
N ARG A 82 0.00 -11.50 -1.89
CA ARG A 82 -0.49 -11.58 -3.27
C ARG A 82 -0.78 -10.18 -3.81
N ILE A 83 -1.51 -9.36 -3.06
CA ILE A 83 -1.80 -7.98 -3.41
C ILE A 83 -0.56 -7.09 -3.28
N SER A 84 0.15 -7.12 -2.15
CA SER A 84 1.32 -6.27 -1.96
C SER A 84 2.20 -6.79 -0.82
N ARG A 85 3.52 -6.80 -1.05
CA ARG A 85 4.54 -7.06 -0.01
C ARG A 85 4.84 -5.84 0.87
N ASN A 86 4.35 -4.65 0.49
CA ASN A 86 4.52 -3.41 1.24
C ASN A 86 3.16 -2.96 1.79
N LEU A 87 3.12 -2.70 3.10
CA LEU A 87 1.90 -2.26 3.79
C LEU A 87 1.32 -0.97 3.23
N ARG A 88 2.15 0.03 2.91
CA ARG A 88 1.70 1.30 2.32
C ARG A 88 1.04 1.09 0.97
N ASP A 89 1.63 0.25 0.12
CA ASP A 89 1.07 -0.07 -1.19
C ASP A 89 -0.26 -0.84 -1.05
N PHE A 90 -0.36 -1.76 -0.08
CA PHE A 90 -1.62 -2.41 0.26
C PHE A 90 -2.68 -1.40 0.69
N LEU A 91 -2.35 -0.49 1.61
CA LEU A 91 -3.29 0.53 2.10
C LEU A 91 -3.79 1.45 0.99
N ASN A 92 -2.92 1.83 0.04
CA ASN A 92 -3.32 2.60 -1.15
C ASN A 92 -4.32 1.82 -2.03
N ILE A 93 -4.09 0.52 -2.24
CA ILE A 93 -5.00 -0.35 -3.00
C ILE A 93 -6.34 -0.51 -2.25
N TRP A 94 -6.28 -0.76 -0.94
CA TRP A 94 -7.46 -0.92 -0.12
C TRP A 94 -8.30 0.36 -0.07
N GLN A 95 -7.67 1.54 -0.06
CA GLN A 95 -8.39 2.80 -0.13
C GLN A 95 -9.23 2.92 -1.41
N VAL A 96 -8.70 2.47 -2.56
CA VAL A 96 -9.49 2.39 -3.80
C VAL A 96 -10.70 1.48 -3.63
N PHE A 97 -10.56 0.33 -2.98
CA PHE A 97 -11.69 -0.55 -2.71
C PHE A 97 -12.72 0.12 -1.79
N LYS A 98 -12.27 0.72 -0.68
CA LYS A 98 -13.13 1.39 0.29
C LYS A 98 -13.93 2.52 -0.34
N GLU A 99 -13.29 3.40 -1.11
CA GLU A 99 -13.94 4.52 -1.80
C GLU A 99 -14.99 4.06 -2.82
N ASN A 100 -14.85 2.83 -3.34
CA ASN A 100 -15.77 2.25 -4.31
C ASN A 100 -16.77 1.25 -3.69
N GLY A 101 -16.80 1.12 -2.35
CA GLY A 101 -17.71 0.22 -1.64
C GLY A 101 -17.38 -1.26 -1.77
N ILE A 102 -16.15 -1.59 -2.20
CA ILE A 102 -15.67 -2.95 -2.39
C ILE A 102 -15.10 -3.47 -1.08
N LYS A 103 -15.54 -4.67 -0.69
CA LYS A 103 -14.99 -5.39 0.46
C LYS A 103 -13.75 -6.18 0.05
N PHE A 104 -12.77 -6.22 0.92
CA PHE A 104 -11.52 -6.95 0.74
C PHE A 104 -11.41 -8.08 1.78
N ILE A 105 -11.04 -9.28 1.30
CA ILE A 105 -10.86 -10.49 2.11
C ILE A 105 -9.51 -11.12 1.81
N ALA A 106 -8.72 -11.39 2.85
CA ALA A 106 -7.52 -12.22 2.77
C ALA A 106 -7.69 -13.43 3.70
N ILE A 107 -7.70 -14.63 3.11
CA ILE A 107 -8.07 -15.87 3.81
C ILE A 107 -7.08 -16.20 4.94
N ASN A 108 -5.79 -16.28 4.63
CA ASN A 108 -4.80 -16.80 5.58
C ASN A 108 -4.54 -15.85 6.77
N GLN A 109 -4.71 -14.54 6.56
CA GLN A 109 -4.60 -13.55 7.63
C GLN A 109 -5.93 -13.34 8.38
N ASN A 110 -7.01 -14.04 7.99
CA ASN A 110 -8.37 -13.85 8.51
C ASN A 110 -8.81 -12.38 8.50
N ILE A 111 -8.44 -11.64 7.46
CA ILE A 111 -8.85 -10.25 7.30
C ILE A 111 -10.09 -10.21 6.43
N ASP A 112 -11.19 -9.72 7.00
CA ASP A 112 -12.43 -9.49 6.27
C ASP A 112 -12.99 -8.09 6.58
N THR A 113 -12.83 -7.18 5.62
CA THR A 113 -13.30 -5.79 5.72
C THR A 113 -14.79 -5.62 5.44
N SER A 114 -15.53 -6.71 5.18
CA SER A 114 -17.00 -6.73 5.26
C SER A 114 -17.48 -6.62 6.72
N THR A 115 -16.66 -7.07 7.67
CA THR A 115 -16.94 -6.98 9.11
C THR A 115 -16.47 -5.64 9.68
N ILE A 116 -17.17 -5.15 10.72
CA ILE A 116 -16.78 -3.92 11.43
C ILE A 116 -15.38 -4.05 12.02
N VAL A 117 -15.06 -5.21 12.59
CA VAL A 117 -13.76 -5.47 13.23
C VAL A 117 -12.62 -5.52 12.20
N GLY A 118 -12.80 -6.24 11.10
CA GLY A 118 -11.78 -6.31 10.05
C GLY A 118 -11.57 -4.96 9.34
N GLU A 119 -12.64 -4.18 9.15
CA GLU A 119 -12.51 -2.83 8.64
C GLU A 119 -11.75 -1.92 9.61
N ALA A 120 -12.06 -1.97 10.90
CA ALA A 120 -11.35 -1.21 11.94
C ALA A 120 -9.87 -1.59 12.03
N LEU A 121 -9.52 -2.87 11.90
CA LEU A 121 -8.14 -3.36 11.89
C LEU A 121 -7.33 -2.71 10.75
N VAL A 122 -7.86 -2.70 9.53
CA VAL A 122 -7.15 -2.10 8.38
C VAL A 122 -7.06 -0.57 8.52
N GLN A 123 -8.07 0.09 9.07
CA GLN A 123 -8.01 1.53 9.39
C GLN A 123 -6.91 1.84 10.42
N GLN A 124 -6.76 1.01 11.45
CA GLN A 124 -5.71 1.19 12.43
C GLN A 124 -4.31 1.04 11.82
N LEU A 125 -4.12 0.09 10.90
CA LEU A 125 -2.88 -0.03 10.13
C LEU A 125 -2.57 1.23 9.31
N MET A 126 -3.61 1.86 8.73
CA MET A 126 -3.46 3.13 8.01
C MET A 126 -2.95 4.25 8.93
N VAL A 127 -3.53 4.37 10.12
CA VAL A 127 -3.09 5.36 11.13
C VAL A 127 -1.62 5.15 11.49
N PHE A 128 -1.20 3.92 11.73
CA PHE A 128 0.21 3.63 12.03
C PHE A 128 1.15 3.96 10.86
N ALA A 129 0.75 3.65 9.62
CA ALA A 129 1.54 3.97 8.44
C ALA A 129 1.71 5.49 8.25
N GLU A 130 0.67 6.28 8.54
CA GLU A 130 0.75 7.75 8.54
C GLU A 130 1.66 8.28 9.65
N LEU A 131 1.54 7.74 10.86
CA LEU A 131 2.38 8.11 12.00
C LEU A 131 3.86 7.85 11.69
N GLU A 132 4.18 6.67 11.15
CA GLU A 132 5.54 6.33 10.75
C GLU A 132 6.07 7.33 9.69
N SER A 133 5.25 7.67 8.69
CA SER A 133 5.63 8.65 7.67
C SER A 133 5.92 10.04 8.27
N LYS A 134 5.07 10.50 9.21
CA LYS A 134 5.27 11.78 9.90
C LYS A 134 6.53 11.76 10.77
N MET A 135 6.77 10.68 11.51
CA MET A 135 7.99 10.53 12.32
C MET A 135 9.25 10.52 11.46
N ASN A 136 9.23 9.83 10.32
CA ASN A 136 10.36 9.81 9.39
C ASN A 136 10.64 11.19 8.80
N LYS A 137 9.59 11.95 8.44
CA LYS A 137 9.72 13.33 7.98
C LYS A 137 10.33 14.23 9.06
N GLN A 138 9.84 14.15 10.30
CA GLN A 138 10.38 14.90 11.43
C GLN A 138 11.87 14.59 11.67
N ARG A 139 12.25 13.31 11.65
CA ARG A 139 13.66 12.89 11.79
C ARG A 139 14.53 13.45 10.65
N ALA A 140 14.05 13.42 9.42
CA ALA A 140 14.77 13.97 8.28
C ALA A 140 14.94 15.51 8.39
N GLU A 141 13.91 16.23 8.82
CA GLU A 141 13.96 17.67 9.06
C GLU A 141 14.96 18.04 10.16
N GLN A 142 14.96 17.29 11.27
CA GLN A 142 15.92 17.47 12.38
C GLN A 142 17.35 17.21 11.92
N LYS A 143 17.61 16.11 11.19
CA LYS A 143 18.94 15.83 10.60
C LYS A 143 19.39 16.95 9.68
N ARG A 144 18.51 17.41 8.80
CA ARG A 144 18.80 18.54 7.89
C ARG A 144 19.10 19.81 8.69
N LYS A 145 18.37 20.08 9.77
CA LYS A 145 18.61 21.23 10.67
C LYS A 145 20.00 21.19 11.24
N PHE A 146 20.33 20.07 11.87
CA PHE A 146 21.64 19.84 12.46
C PHE A 146 22.78 20.00 11.46
N GLU A 147 22.67 19.42 10.26
CA GLU A 147 23.70 19.49 9.22
C GLU A 147 23.92 20.91 8.67
N ILE A 148 22.86 21.71 8.52
CA ILE A 148 22.99 23.10 8.06
C ILE A 148 23.61 23.97 9.16
N THR A 149 23.16 23.81 10.41
CA THR A 149 23.71 24.57 11.55
C THR A 149 25.18 24.21 11.84
N LYS A 150 25.56 22.93 11.70
CA LYS A 150 26.96 22.49 11.85
C LYS A 150 27.90 23.15 10.84
N LYS A 151 27.40 23.50 9.65
CA LYS A 151 28.14 24.25 8.62
C LYS A 151 28.12 25.77 8.84
N GLY A 152 27.61 26.23 9.99
CA GLY A 152 27.48 27.65 10.33
C GLY A 152 26.51 28.40 9.41
N LYS A 153 25.58 27.69 8.76
CA LYS A 153 24.58 28.25 7.85
C LYS A 153 23.24 28.38 8.57
N TRP A 154 22.44 29.34 8.13
CA TRP A 154 21.07 29.50 8.59
C TRP A 154 20.17 28.43 7.97
N TYR A 155 19.46 27.68 8.81
CA TYR A 155 18.57 26.61 8.40
C TYR A 155 17.27 27.11 7.73
N GLY A 156 16.92 28.39 7.94
CA GLY A 156 15.66 28.98 7.49
C GLY A 156 14.67 29.18 8.64
N GLY A 157 13.47 29.66 8.31
CA GLY A 157 12.48 30.15 9.26
C GLY A 157 12.46 31.67 9.32
N THR A 158 11.69 32.22 10.27
CA THR A 158 11.64 33.67 10.51
C THR A 158 13.01 34.17 10.93
N VAL A 159 13.51 35.19 10.24
CA VAL A 159 14.77 35.84 10.60
C VAL A 159 14.58 36.53 11.96
N PRO A 160 15.42 36.25 12.97
CA PRO A 160 15.32 36.90 14.28
C PRO A 160 15.45 38.42 14.16
N ILE A 161 14.75 39.16 15.03
CA ILE A 161 14.88 40.62 15.13
C ILE A 161 16.35 40.97 15.43
N GLY A 162 16.87 41.97 14.72
CA GLY A 162 18.27 42.41 14.84
C GLY A 162 19.25 41.70 13.89
N PHE A 163 18.75 40.82 13.01
CA PHE A 163 19.55 40.16 11.97
C PHE A 163 18.91 40.28 10.58
N ASP A 164 19.75 40.34 9.56
CA ASP A 164 19.42 40.21 8.15
C ASP A 164 19.91 38.86 7.64
N TYR A 165 19.24 38.30 6.63
CA TYR A 165 19.65 37.04 6.01
C TYR A 165 20.48 37.27 4.74
N ASP A 166 21.78 36.96 4.80
CA ASP A 166 22.64 36.91 3.63
C ASP A 166 22.36 35.62 2.83
N ARG A 167 21.68 35.78 1.68
CA ARG A 167 21.34 34.67 0.78
C ARG A 167 22.56 34.04 0.10
N LYS A 168 23.64 34.80 -0.14
CA LYS A 168 24.87 34.29 -0.79
C LYS A 168 25.67 33.45 0.18
N ALA A 169 25.95 33.97 1.39
CA ALA A 169 26.66 33.23 2.43
C ALA A 169 25.78 32.16 3.11
N LYS A 170 24.44 32.28 2.98
CA LYS A 170 23.42 31.51 3.71
C LYS A 170 23.58 31.66 5.22
N LYS A 171 23.80 32.88 5.71
CA LYS A 171 24.05 33.19 7.12
C LYS A 171 23.19 34.36 7.58
N LEU A 172 23.01 34.46 8.90
CA LEU A 172 22.47 35.66 9.53
C LEU A 172 23.60 36.65 9.79
N ILE A 173 23.37 37.93 9.47
CA ILE A 173 24.27 39.05 9.73
C ILE A 173 23.56 40.06 10.63
N PRO A 174 24.20 40.65 11.65
CA PRO A 174 23.54 41.67 12.49
C PRO A 174 23.11 42.88 11.64
N ASN A 175 21.93 43.43 11.95
CA ASN A 175 21.46 44.68 11.33
C ASN A 175 22.41 45.83 11.71
N LYS A 176 22.63 46.76 10.78
CA LYS A 176 23.33 48.02 11.08
C LYS A 176 22.43 49.00 11.81
#